data_AF-A0A1K1RQV6-F1
#
_entry.id   AF-A0A1K1RQV6-F1
#
_cell.length_a   1.000
_cell.length_b   1.000
_cell.length_c   1.000
_cell.angle_alpha   90.00
_cell.angle_beta   90.00
_cell.angle_gamma   90.00
#
_symmetry.space_group_name_H-M   'P 1'
#
loop_
_entity.id
_entity.type
_entity.pdbx_description
1 polymer ?
#
loop_
_entity_poly.entity_id
_entity_poly.type
_entity_poly.pdbx_seq_one_letter_code
_entity_poly.pdbx_strand_id
1 'polypeptide(L)'
;MARNTIFITWALVALLLLISGAPVLIAAALGALAGLLMAAIFGGRKKDPSQAGSYHARGEVPLTATYASDNIALDLAGRRLWLRDTSGQTVIVDLDQVAAWEHTWRDTTNGWGKVFRIKNEMVFRLRQLDQPTVRIRFRRHNDAFNGNANFAEAEAWQARLTTLLNG
;
A
#
# COMPACT_ATOMS: atom_id res chain seq x y z
N MET A 1 -3.44 -6.02 -68.15
CA MET A 1 -2.60 -4.93 -67.61
C MET A 1 -3.31 -4.29 -66.39
N ALA A 2 -3.30 -4.93 -65.22
CA ALA A 2 -4.01 -4.42 -64.02
C ALA A 2 -3.19 -4.55 -62.73
N ARG A 3 -1.86 -4.72 -62.84
CA ARG A 3 -0.97 -4.99 -61.69
C ARG A 3 -0.19 -3.75 -61.22
N ASN A 4 -0.17 -2.67 -62.01
CA ASN A 4 0.57 -1.44 -61.69
C ASN A 4 -0.25 -0.40 -60.90
N THR A 5 -1.57 -0.46 -60.92
CA THR A 5 -2.43 0.52 -60.22
C THR A 5 -2.40 0.34 -58.71
N ILE A 6 -2.31 -0.90 -58.21
CA ILE A 6 -2.27 -1.19 -56.77
C ILE A 6 -0.99 -0.62 -56.12
N PHE A 7 0.16 -0.74 -56.79
CA PHE A 7 1.42 -0.22 -56.26
C PHE A 7 1.45 1.32 -56.22
N ILE A 8 0.85 1.98 -57.21
CA ILE A 8 0.78 3.44 -57.27
C ILE A 8 -0.12 3.99 -56.17
N THR A 9 -1.25 3.33 -55.88
CA THR A 9 -2.16 3.73 -54.80
C THR A 9 -1.49 3.57 -53.42
N TRP A 10 -0.74 2.49 -53.18
CA TRP A 10 -0.01 2.29 -51.93
C TRP A 10 1.14 3.29 -51.74
N ALA A 11 1.85 3.63 -52.81
CA ALA A 11 2.91 4.64 -52.76
C ALA A 11 2.35 6.05 -52.46
N LEU A 12 1.20 6.40 -53.04
CA LEU A 12 0.51 7.67 -52.78
C LEU A 12 -0.02 7.76 -51.35
N VAL A 13 -0.59 6.69 -50.80
CA VAL A 13 -1.06 6.63 -49.40
C VAL A 13 0.12 6.77 -48.43
N ALA A 14 1.24 6.09 -48.70
CA ALA A 14 2.45 6.21 -47.88
C ALA A 14 3.05 7.62 -47.91
N LEU A 15 3.07 8.26 -49.08
CA LEU A 15 3.55 9.64 -49.25
C LEU A 15 2.63 10.65 -48.53
N LEU A 16 1.32 10.48 -48.63
CA LEU A 16 0.33 11.30 -47.90
C LEU A 16 0.46 11.15 -46.37
N LEU A 17 0.71 9.94 -45.87
CA LEU A 17 0.94 9.69 -44.45
C LEU A 17 2.24 10.33 -43.95
N LEU A 18 3.31 10.31 -44.74
CA LEU A 18 4.57 10.98 -44.43
C LEU A 18 4.45 12.51 -44.39
N ILE A 19 3.69 13.12 -45.31
CA ILE A 19 3.50 14.58 -45.39
C ILE A 19 2.57 15.09 -44.28
N SER A 20 1.61 14.28 -43.81
CA SER A 20 0.61 14.68 -42.81
C SER A 20 1.10 14.75 -41.35
N GLY A 21 2.38 14.49 -41.06
CA GLY A 21 2.89 14.46 -39.69
C GLY A 21 2.47 13.22 -38.88
N ALA A 22 1.81 12.26 -39.53
CA ALA A 22 1.42 10.98 -38.93
C ALA A 22 2.56 10.13 -38.32
N PRO A 23 3.83 10.16 -38.77
CA PRO A 23 4.86 9.38 -38.08
C PRO A 23 5.09 9.82 -36.62
N VAL A 24 4.84 11.09 -36.29
CA VAL A 24 4.95 11.59 -34.91
C VAL A 24 3.76 11.11 -34.06
N LEU A 25 2.56 11.04 -34.64
CA LEU A 25 1.36 10.53 -33.96
C LEU A 25 1.41 9.02 -33.74
N ILE A 26 1.92 8.25 -34.72
CA ILE A 26 2.11 6.79 -34.59
C ILE A 26 3.21 6.48 -33.57
N ALA A 27 4.31 7.24 -33.55
CA ALA A 27 5.37 7.09 -32.55
C ALA A 27 4.89 7.47 -31.14
N ALA A 28 4.09 8.53 -30.99
CA ALA A 28 3.49 8.92 -29.72
C ALA A 28 2.46 7.89 -29.22
N ALA A 29 1.63 7.33 -30.11
CA ALA A 29 0.66 6.30 -29.77
C ALA A 29 1.34 4.99 -29.34
N LEU A 30 2.41 4.58 -30.04
CA LEU A 30 3.23 3.42 -29.66
C LEU A 30 3.99 3.66 -28.35
N GLY A 31 4.51 4.86 -28.13
CA GLY A 31 5.15 5.25 -26.87
C GLY A 31 4.19 5.26 -25.68
N ALA A 32 2.96 5.75 -25.86
CA ALA A 32 1.92 5.74 -24.83
C ALA A 32 1.45 4.30 -24.51
N LEU A 33 1.33 3.43 -25.52
CA LEU A 33 1.02 2.01 -25.35
C LEU A 33 2.13 1.25 -24.63
N ALA A 34 3.40 1.51 -24.97
CA ALA A 34 4.54 0.95 -24.26
C ALA A 34 4.59 1.43 -22.79
N GLY A 35 4.29 2.71 -22.53
CA GLY A 35 4.17 3.25 -21.17
C GLY A 35 3.05 2.60 -20.35
N LEU A 36 1.88 2.36 -20.97
CA LEU A 36 0.74 1.67 -20.34
C LEU A 36 1.01 0.18 -20.10
N LEU A 37 1.66 -0.50 -21.04
CA LEU A 37 2.09 -1.90 -20.88
C LEU A 37 3.14 -2.03 -19.78
N MET A 38 4.12 -1.12 -19.73
CA MET A 38 5.10 -1.08 -18.64
C MET A 38 4.43 -0.74 -17.30
N ALA A 39 3.45 0.17 -17.25
CA ALA A 39 2.66 0.41 -16.04
C ALA A 39 1.78 -0.79 -15.64
N ALA A 40 1.33 -1.62 -16.58
CA ALA A 40 0.57 -2.84 -16.27
C ALA A 40 1.48 -4.00 -15.81
N ILE A 41 2.73 -4.07 -16.32
CA ILE A 41 3.72 -5.11 -15.99
C ILE A 41 4.50 -4.76 -14.71
N PHE A 42 4.86 -3.48 -14.53
CA PHE A 42 5.62 -2.97 -13.38
C PHE A 42 4.78 -2.24 -12.33
N GLY A 43 3.55 -1.82 -12.64
CA GLY A 43 2.54 -1.42 -11.66
C GLY A 43 1.93 -2.64 -10.97
N GLY A 44 2.78 -3.62 -10.66
CA GLY A 44 2.44 -4.80 -9.90
C GLY A 44 1.75 -4.35 -8.62
N ARG A 45 0.48 -4.75 -8.51
CA ARG A 45 -0.29 -4.85 -7.27
C ARG A 45 0.70 -5.04 -6.13
N LYS A 46 0.84 -4.03 -5.27
CA LYS A 46 1.37 -4.27 -3.92
C LYS A 46 0.57 -5.46 -3.41
N LYS A 47 1.20 -6.61 -3.22
CA LYS A 47 0.62 -7.71 -2.45
C LYS A 47 0.24 -7.04 -1.14
N ASP A 48 -1.03 -6.71 -0.94
CA ASP A 48 -1.56 -6.49 0.38
C ASP A 48 -1.32 -7.82 1.08
N PRO A 49 -0.41 -7.91 2.05
CA PRO A 49 -0.28 -9.12 2.83
C PRO A 49 -1.37 -9.07 3.89
N SER A 50 -2.63 -9.05 3.46
CA SER A 50 -3.73 -9.48 4.30
C SER A 50 -3.60 -11.00 4.39
N GLN A 51 -2.74 -11.48 5.28
CA GLN A 51 -2.89 -12.85 5.74
C GLN A 51 -4.19 -12.89 6.55
N ALA A 52 -5.30 -13.13 5.84
CA ALA A 52 -6.51 -13.60 6.48
C ALA A 52 -6.13 -14.83 7.30
N GLY A 53 -6.36 -14.77 8.60
CA GLY A 53 -5.82 -15.74 9.54
C GLY A 53 -6.45 -15.61 10.91
N SER A 54 -6.25 -16.65 11.71
CA SER A 54 -6.61 -16.66 13.12
C SER A 54 -5.48 -16.04 13.95
N TYR A 55 -5.81 -15.01 14.71
CA TYR A 55 -4.91 -14.30 15.60
C TYR A 55 -5.23 -14.61 17.05
N HIS A 56 -4.21 -14.85 17.86
CA HIS A 56 -4.37 -15.33 19.23
C HIS A 56 -3.74 -14.36 20.23
N ALA A 57 -4.42 -14.14 21.36
CA ALA A 57 -3.89 -13.50 22.55
C ALA A 57 -4.11 -14.41 23.76
N ARG A 58 -3.30 -14.25 24.81
CA ARG A 58 -3.37 -15.12 25.98
C ARG A 58 -4.71 -14.90 26.69
N GLY A 59 -5.49 -15.97 26.84
CA GLY A 59 -6.77 -15.94 27.58
C GLY A 59 -7.95 -15.40 26.77
N GLU A 60 -7.73 -15.04 25.50
CA GLU A 60 -8.75 -14.45 24.63
C GLU A 60 -9.24 -15.43 23.56
N VAL A 61 -10.47 -15.24 23.10
CA VAL A 61 -11.02 -15.99 21.96
C VAL A 61 -10.27 -15.57 20.69
N PRO A 62 -9.88 -16.51 19.80
CA PRO A 62 -9.17 -16.17 18.58
C PRO A 62 -9.94 -15.17 17.70
N LEU A 63 -9.19 -14.26 17.08
CA LEU A 63 -9.70 -13.22 16.19
C LEU A 63 -9.52 -13.66 14.73
N THR A 64 -10.59 -13.64 13.94
CA THR A 64 -10.52 -13.87 12.49
C THR A 64 -10.36 -12.54 11.77
N ALA A 65 -9.17 -12.26 11.25
CA ALA A 65 -8.86 -10.95 10.71
C ALA A 65 -9.42 -10.74 9.30
N THR A 66 -10.11 -9.62 9.09
CA THR A 66 -10.44 -9.08 7.76
C THR A 66 -9.25 -8.35 7.15
N TYR A 67 -8.54 -7.57 7.98
CA TYR A 67 -7.29 -6.90 7.60
C TYR A 67 -6.18 -7.28 8.56
N ALA A 68 -4.97 -7.44 8.05
CA ALA A 68 -3.86 -7.99 8.79
C ALA A 68 -2.53 -7.35 8.39
N SER A 69 -1.68 -7.17 9.40
CA SER A 69 -0.26 -6.81 9.31
C SER A 69 0.49 -7.56 10.43
N ASP A 70 1.81 -7.43 10.46
CA ASP A 70 2.67 -8.24 11.32
C ASP A 70 2.37 -8.05 12.82
N ASN A 71 1.95 -6.83 13.21
CA ASN A 71 1.71 -6.45 14.61
C ASN A 71 0.31 -5.84 14.86
N ILE A 72 -0.58 -5.89 13.88
CA ILE A 72 -1.96 -5.44 14.00
C ILE A 72 -2.86 -6.26 13.09
N ALA A 73 -4.02 -6.66 13.59
CA ALA A 73 -5.05 -7.28 12.80
C ALA A 73 -6.42 -6.78 13.25
N LEU A 74 -7.36 -6.72 12.32
CA LEU A 74 -8.67 -6.13 12.51
C LEU A 74 -9.74 -7.10 12.00
N ASP A 75 -10.68 -7.43 12.88
CA ASP A 75 -11.90 -8.16 12.59
C ASP A 75 -13.03 -7.13 12.46
N LEU A 76 -13.49 -6.89 11.22
CA LEU A 76 -14.56 -5.93 10.95
C LEU A 76 -15.90 -6.40 11.50
N ALA A 77 -16.19 -7.70 11.41
CA ALA A 77 -17.48 -8.26 11.82
C ALA A 77 -17.63 -8.24 13.34
N GLY A 78 -16.58 -8.65 14.05
CA GLY A 78 -16.52 -8.63 15.51
C GLY A 78 -16.15 -7.27 16.10
N ARG A 79 -15.77 -6.27 15.28
CA ARG A 79 -15.26 -4.97 15.73
C ARG A 79 -14.11 -5.07 16.75
N ARG A 80 -13.19 -6.01 16.51
CA ARG A 80 -12.06 -6.30 17.40
C ARG A 80 -10.71 -6.01 16.73
N LEU A 81 -9.74 -5.62 17.53
CA LEU A 81 -8.35 -5.44 17.16
C LEU A 81 -7.46 -6.42 17.90
N TRP A 82 -6.63 -7.13 17.15
CA TRP A 82 -5.47 -7.82 17.70
C TRP A 82 -4.26 -6.91 17.56
N LEU A 83 -3.53 -6.69 18.65
CA LEU A 83 -2.36 -5.84 18.70
C LEU A 83 -1.19 -6.64 19.26
N ARG A 84 0.00 -6.50 18.66
CA ARG A 84 1.25 -7.03 19.19
C ARG A 84 2.19 -5.89 19.55
N ASP A 85 2.43 -5.74 20.84
CA ASP A 85 3.35 -4.72 21.36
C ASP A 85 4.80 -5.00 20.91
N THR A 86 5.63 -3.96 20.95
CA THR A 86 7.08 -4.01 20.79
C THR A 86 7.78 -5.02 21.71
N SER A 87 7.23 -5.30 22.91
CA SER A 87 7.72 -6.38 23.80
C SER A 87 7.40 -7.79 23.29
N GLY A 88 6.52 -7.91 22.29
CA GLY A 88 6.04 -9.17 21.75
C GLY A 88 4.76 -9.69 22.42
N GLN A 89 4.27 -9.03 23.47
CA GLN A 89 2.96 -9.34 24.08
C GLN A 89 1.83 -9.06 23.09
N THR A 90 0.81 -9.93 23.10
CA THR A 90 -0.36 -9.80 22.25
C THR A 90 -1.61 -9.57 23.09
N VAL A 91 -2.49 -8.71 22.60
CA VAL A 91 -3.78 -8.42 23.22
C VAL A 91 -4.84 -8.36 22.12
N ILE A 92 -6.04 -8.84 22.44
CA ILE A 92 -7.23 -8.61 21.63
C ILE A 92 -8.11 -7.63 22.40
N VAL A 93 -8.52 -6.56 21.75
CA VAL A 93 -9.37 -5.52 22.34
C VAL A 93 -10.54 -5.22 21.43
N ASP A 94 -11.69 -4.94 22.01
CA ASP A 94 -12.82 -4.39 21.26
C ASP A 94 -12.51 -2.94 20.84
N LEU A 95 -13.02 -2.51 19.68
CA LEU A 95 -12.76 -1.16 19.16
C LEU A 95 -13.29 -0.05 20.07
N ASP A 96 -14.33 -0.30 20.85
CA ASP A 96 -14.90 0.65 21.83
C ASP A 96 -13.98 0.88 23.05
N GLN A 97 -13.09 -0.06 23.33
CA GLN A 97 -12.06 0.04 24.36
C GLN A 97 -10.89 0.94 23.92
N VAL A 98 -10.77 1.25 22.62
CA VAL A 98 -9.75 2.16 22.11
C VAL A 98 -10.22 3.60 22.30
N ALA A 99 -9.55 4.34 23.17
CA ALA A 99 -9.84 5.74 23.43
C ALA A 99 -9.27 6.67 22.34
N ALA A 100 -8.03 6.38 21.90
CA ALA A 100 -7.34 7.14 20.87
C ALA A 100 -6.20 6.31 20.27
N TRP A 101 -5.73 6.70 19.09
CA TRP A 101 -4.47 6.20 18.54
C TRP A 101 -3.67 7.35 17.93
N GLU A 102 -2.36 7.17 17.88
CA GLU A 102 -1.42 8.14 17.34
C GLU A 102 -0.39 7.40 16.49
N HIS A 103 -0.10 7.91 15.29
CA HIS A 103 0.99 7.42 14.45
C HIS A 103 2.20 8.33 14.64
N THR A 104 3.31 7.75 15.06
CA THR A 104 4.58 8.44 15.28
C THR A 104 5.66 7.84 14.40
N TRP A 105 6.54 8.70 13.87
CA TRP A 105 7.71 8.29 13.09
C TRP A 105 8.89 9.21 13.40
N ARG A 106 10.08 8.80 12.97
CA ARG A 106 11.29 9.63 13.02
C ARG A 106 11.83 9.84 11.62
N ASP A 107 12.07 11.10 11.27
CA ASP A 107 12.76 11.44 10.03
C ASP A 107 14.27 11.21 10.19
N THR A 108 14.88 10.63 9.15
CA THR A 108 16.33 10.46 9.01
C THR A 108 16.75 10.84 7.61
N THR A 109 17.96 11.35 7.45
CA THR A 109 18.50 11.80 6.16
C THR A 109 19.73 10.99 5.82
N ASN A 110 19.81 10.45 4.60
CA ASN A 110 21.01 9.75 4.14
C ASN A 110 22.11 10.73 3.68
N GLY A 111 23.29 10.19 3.34
CA GLY A 111 24.42 10.98 2.83
C GLY A 111 24.15 11.72 1.51
N TRP A 112 23.05 11.42 0.82
CA TRP A 112 22.61 12.11 -0.42
C TRP A 112 21.47 13.11 -0.16
N GLY A 113 21.16 13.45 1.09
CA GLY A 113 20.11 14.42 1.44
C GLY A 113 18.67 13.90 1.30
N LYS A 114 18.46 12.61 1.00
CA LYS A 114 17.12 12.02 0.92
C LYS A 114 16.59 11.71 2.31
N VAL A 115 15.36 12.15 2.57
CA VAL A 115 14.65 11.91 3.84
C VAL A 115 13.92 10.57 3.79
N PHE A 116 14.03 9.80 4.87
CA PHE A 116 13.33 8.54 5.12
C PHE A 116 12.63 8.60 6.47
N ARG A 117 11.49 7.93 6.56
CA ARG A 117 10.73 7.78 7.79
C ARG A 117 11.01 6.41 8.39
N ILE A 118 11.57 6.40 9.59
CA ILE A 118 11.96 5.18 10.31
C ILE A 118 11.23 5.11 11.65
N LYS A 119 11.28 3.93 12.30
CA LYS A 119 10.59 3.69 13.58
C LYS A 119 9.10 4.07 13.51
N ASN A 120 8.43 3.62 12.44
CA ASN A 120 7.00 3.87 12.25
C ASN A 120 6.22 3.06 13.29
N GLU A 121 5.59 3.76 14.23
CA GLU A 121 4.93 3.19 15.40
C GLU A 121 3.51 3.75 15.50
N MET A 122 2.56 2.90 15.90
CA MET A 122 1.23 3.34 16.32
C MET A 122 1.04 3.08 17.80
N VAL A 123 0.61 4.11 18.52
CA VAL A 123 0.36 4.08 19.95
C VAL A 123 -1.14 4.11 20.17
N PHE A 124 -1.69 3.02 20.70
CA PHE A 124 -3.10 2.89 21.07
C PHE A 124 -3.26 3.21 22.54
N ARG A 125 -4.15 4.14 22.87
CA ARG A 125 -4.58 4.43 24.24
C ARG A 125 -5.86 3.65 24.50
N LEU A 126 -5.82 2.76 25.46
CA LEU A 126 -6.95 1.90 25.82
C LEU A 126 -7.67 2.46 27.05
N ARG A 127 -8.95 2.11 27.19
CA ARG A 127 -9.76 2.43 28.38
C ARG A 127 -9.50 1.48 29.54
N GLN A 128 -8.82 0.36 29.31
CA GLN A 128 -8.45 -0.61 30.33
C GLN A 128 -7.33 -0.08 31.24
N LEU A 129 -7.46 -0.29 32.55
CA LEU A 129 -6.48 0.18 33.53
C LEU A 129 -5.21 -0.67 33.57
N ASP A 130 -5.30 -1.96 33.24
CA ASP A 130 -4.17 -2.89 33.32
C ASP A 130 -3.13 -2.65 32.22
N GLN A 131 -3.58 -2.26 31.04
CA GLN A 131 -2.73 -1.94 29.89
C GLN A 131 -3.26 -0.68 29.20
N PRO A 132 -3.03 0.52 29.76
CA PRO A 132 -3.61 1.77 29.25
C PRO A 132 -3.02 2.18 27.90
N THR A 133 -1.89 1.57 27.49
CA THR A 133 -1.23 1.91 26.23
C THR A 133 -0.60 0.68 25.60
N VAL A 134 -0.81 0.52 24.30
CA VAL A 134 -0.20 -0.53 23.47
C VAL A 134 0.53 0.13 22.32
N ARG A 135 1.83 -0.18 22.16
CA ARG A 135 2.66 0.38 21.09
C ARG A 135 2.99 -0.70 20.09
N ILE A 136 2.55 -0.54 18.85
CA ILE A 136 2.89 -1.46 17.77
C ILE A 136 3.91 -0.79 16.84
N ARG A 137 4.76 -1.60 16.20
CA ARG A 137 5.75 -1.10 15.23
C ARG A 137 5.56 -1.74 13.85
N PHE A 138 5.57 -0.91 12.82
CA PHE A 138 5.60 -1.36 11.43
C PHE A 138 7.05 -1.58 11.02
N ARG A 139 7.46 -2.85 10.88
CA ARG A 139 8.85 -3.24 10.63
C ARG A 139 9.01 -4.33 9.56
N ARG A 140 8.01 -4.48 8.69
CA ARG A 140 8.06 -5.47 7.60
C ARG A 140 9.24 -5.22 6.67
N HIS A 141 9.53 -3.94 6.43
CA HIS A 141 10.63 -3.50 5.61
C HIS A 141 11.79 -3.01 6.48
N ASN A 142 13.01 -3.11 5.96
CA ASN A 142 14.19 -2.58 6.64
C ASN A 142 14.13 -1.05 6.68
N ASP A 143 14.20 -0.45 7.87
CA ASP A 143 14.16 1.01 8.06
C ASP A 143 15.26 1.76 7.27
N ALA A 144 16.44 1.16 7.10
CA ALA A 144 17.56 1.79 6.39
C ALA A 144 17.38 1.86 4.86
N PHE A 145 16.67 0.88 4.28
CA PHE A 145 16.55 0.75 2.82
C PHE A 145 15.14 1.07 2.31
N ASN A 146 14.12 0.84 3.12
CA ASN A 146 12.73 0.95 2.71
C ASN A 146 11.79 1.32 3.88
N GLY A 147 12.23 2.19 4.79
CA GLY A 147 11.41 2.69 5.91
C GLY A 147 10.13 3.41 5.46
N ASN A 148 10.15 4.06 4.28
CA ASN A 148 8.96 4.72 3.73
C ASN A 148 7.82 3.74 3.40
N ALA A 149 8.12 2.46 3.13
CA ALA A 149 7.07 1.46 2.95
C ALA A 149 6.39 1.10 4.28
N ASN A 150 7.16 1.03 5.38
CA ASN A 150 6.59 0.88 6.73
C ASN A 150 5.71 2.10 7.10
N PHE A 151 6.15 3.31 6.75
CA PHE A 151 5.36 4.53 6.96
C PHE A 151 4.04 4.49 6.19
N ALA A 152 4.08 4.15 4.90
CA ALA A 152 2.88 4.06 4.08
C ALA A 152 1.91 2.98 4.58
N GLU A 153 2.43 1.88 5.13
CA GLU A 153 1.60 0.85 5.76
C GLU A 153 0.93 1.39 7.03
N ALA A 154 1.68 2.05 7.92
CA ALA A 154 1.14 2.66 9.13
C ALA A 154 0.08 3.73 8.84
N GLU A 155 0.33 4.57 7.83
CA GLU A 155 -0.62 5.59 7.33
C GLU A 155 -1.90 4.94 6.80
N ALA A 156 -1.78 3.86 6.01
CA ALA A 156 -2.95 3.11 5.54
C ALA A 156 -3.76 2.51 6.69
N TRP A 157 -3.10 2.04 7.76
CA TRP A 157 -3.78 1.56 8.96
C TRP A 157 -4.47 2.68 9.74
N GLN A 158 -3.82 3.83 9.91
CA GLN A 158 -4.43 5.00 10.52
C GLN A 158 -5.69 5.45 9.75
N ALA A 159 -5.62 5.49 8.41
CA ALA A 159 -6.76 5.83 7.57
C ALA A 159 -7.92 4.84 7.76
N ARG A 160 -7.65 3.52 7.74
CA ARG A 160 -8.66 2.48 7.98
C ARG A 160 -9.35 2.63 9.33
N LEU A 161 -8.59 2.81 10.40
CA LEU A 161 -9.14 2.97 11.76
C LEU A 161 -9.98 4.24 11.87
N THR A 162 -9.54 5.34 11.25
CA THR A 162 -10.27 6.60 11.23
C THR A 162 -11.60 6.47 10.50
N THR A 163 -11.62 5.78 9.35
CA THR A 163 -12.85 5.52 8.60
C THR A 163 -13.83 4.66 9.38
N LEU A 164 -13.35 3.66 10.13
CA LEU A 164 -14.22 2.73 10.87
C LEU A 164 -14.87 3.30 12.13
N LEU A 165 -14.28 4.36 12.70
CA LEU A 165 -14.79 4.99 13.91
C LEU A 165 -15.65 6.22 13.61
N ASN A 166 -15.48 6.83 12.44
CA ASN A 166 -16.25 8.01 12.02
C ASN A 166 -17.34 7.70 10.98
N GLY A 167 -17.32 6.52 10.36
CA GLY A 167 -18.33 6.04 9.41
C GLY A 167 -19.37 5.18 10.09
#